data_AF-A0A7J9HG72-F1
#
_entry.id   AF-A0A7J9HG72-F1
#
_cell.length_a   1.000
_cell.length_b   1.000
_cell.length_c   1.000
_cell.angle_alpha   90.00
_cell.angle_beta   90.00
_cell.angle_gamma   90.00
#
_symmetry.space_group_name_H-M   'P 1'
#
loop_
_entity.id
_entity.type
_entity.pdbx_description
1 polymer ?
#
loop_
_entity_poly.entity_id
_entity_poly.type
_entity_poly.pdbx_seq_one_letter_code
_entity_poly.pdbx_strand_id
1 'polypeptide(L)'
;WVLQALGGWEDELDYCQQLLEEDIFNNSAWNQRYFVVTRSPFLGGLNAMRASEVRYTVEAILANPNNECPWRYLRGLYKDDIKALVNDPEISSVCLKVINTKNNYVFALKMLLDLLCHGFQPCREFRDSVVALRTSDTDPLDPDLSMAICDILEHVDSLRASYWIWRKNKLSAAAV
;
A
#
# COMPACT_ATOMS: atom_id res chain seq x y z
N TRP A 1 -22.86 -9.76 10.04
CA TRP A 1 -23.88 -10.00 11.07
C TRP A 1 -23.91 -11.46 11.51
N VAL A 2 -24.20 -12.43 10.62
CA VAL A 2 -24.30 -13.87 10.97
C VAL A 2 -23.10 -14.36 11.79
N LEU A 3 -21.87 -14.18 11.32
CA LEU A 3 -20.65 -14.59 12.04
C LEU A 3 -20.58 -14.05 13.47
N GLN A 4 -20.96 -12.78 13.66
CA GLN A 4 -20.92 -12.13 14.97
C GLN A 4 -22.06 -12.57 15.89
N ALA A 5 -23.22 -12.87 15.32
CA ALA A 5 -24.42 -13.19 16.07
C ALA A 5 -24.53 -14.69 16.40
N LEU A 6 -24.07 -15.55 15.48
CA LEU A 6 -24.33 -16.99 15.48
C LEU A 6 -23.05 -17.85 15.43
N GLY A 7 -21.88 -17.27 15.18
CA GLY A 7 -20.62 -18.02 15.01
C GLY A 7 -20.41 -18.51 13.59
N GLY A 8 -19.61 -19.59 13.42
CA GLY A 8 -19.21 -20.15 12.13
C GLY A 8 -17.98 -19.48 11.52
N TRP A 9 -16.96 -19.21 12.35
CA TRP A 9 -15.75 -18.49 11.93
C TRP A 9 -14.65 -19.41 11.39
N GLU A 10 -14.75 -20.70 11.69
CA GLU A 10 -13.69 -21.70 11.54
C GLU A 10 -13.20 -21.81 10.10
N ASP A 11 -14.13 -21.81 9.13
CA ASP A 11 -13.83 -21.95 7.71
C ASP A 11 -13.86 -20.61 6.95
N GLU A 12 -14.16 -19.50 7.63
CA GLU A 12 -14.45 -18.24 6.95
C GLU A 12 -13.18 -17.62 6.34
N LEU A 13 -12.01 -17.83 6.96
CA LEU A 13 -10.74 -17.36 6.39
C LEU A 13 -10.36 -18.15 5.12
N ASP A 14 -10.61 -19.45 5.12
CA ASP A 14 -10.39 -20.33 3.97
C ASP A 14 -11.39 -20.02 2.85
N TYR A 15 -12.63 -19.68 3.19
CA TYR A 15 -13.59 -19.20 2.21
C TYR A 15 -13.16 -17.87 1.57
N CYS A 16 -12.63 -16.93 2.36
CA CYS A 16 -12.03 -15.71 1.80
C CYS A 16 -10.88 -16.03 0.85
N GLN A 17 -10.05 -17.03 1.18
CA GLN A 17 -8.96 -17.49 0.32
C GLN A 17 -9.49 -18.00 -1.02
N GLN A 18 -10.51 -18.87 -1.02
CA GLN A 18 -11.13 -19.39 -2.25
C GLN A 18 -11.64 -18.27 -3.15
N LEU A 19 -12.35 -17.29 -2.59
CA LEU A 19 -12.85 -16.14 -3.36
C LEU A 19 -11.73 -15.29 -3.97
N LEU A 20 -10.57 -15.18 -3.30
CA LEU A 20 -9.42 -14.43 -3.79
C LEU A 20 -8.58 -15.23 -4.80
N GLU A 21 -8.61 -16.56 -4.74
CA GLU A 21 -8.05 -17.43 -5.78
C GLU A 21 -8.88 -17.36 -7.07
N GLU A 22 -10.21 -17.26 -6.95
CA GLU A 22 -11.11 -17.06 -8.09
C GLU A 22 -10.99 -15.64 -8.68
N ASP A 23 -10.98 -14.62 -7.84
CA ASP A 23 -10.81 -13.22 -8.25
C ASP A 23 -10.04 -12.40 -7.21
N ILE A 24 -8.75 -12.19 -7.47
CA ILE A 24 -7.88 -11.39 -6.61
C ILE A 24 -8.29 -9.90 -6.55
N PHE A 25 -9.09 -9.41 -7.49
CA PHE A 25 -9.62 -8.04 -7.53
C PHE A 25 -10.93 -7.90 -6.72
N ASN A 26 -11.42 -8.97 -6.10
CA ASN A 26 -12.62 -8.95 -5.29
C ASN A 26 -12.41 -8.17 -3.98
N ASN A 27 -12.69 -6.86 -4.01
CA ASN A 27 -12.59 -5.97 -2.85
C ASN A 27 -13.48 -6.43 -1.68
N SER A 28 -14.61 -7.09 -1.93
CA SER A 28 -15.47 -7.62 -0.87
C SER A 28 -14.79 -8.77 -0.13
N ALA A 29 -14.10 -9.67 -0.85
CA ALA A 29 -13.34 -10.76 -0.24
C ALA A 29 -12.15 -10.23 0.59
N TRP A 30 -11.42 -9.23 0.11
CA TRP A 30 -10.37 -8.56 0.90
C TRP A 30 -10.91 -7.89 2.17
N ASN A 31 -12.05 -7.20 2.08
CA ASN A 31 -12.69 -6.59 3.25
C ASN A 31 -13.19 -7.64 4.24
N GLN A 32 -13.77 -8.74 3.75
CA GLN A 32 -14.21 -9.86 4.58
C GLN A 32 -13.02 -10.53 5.26
N ARG A 33 -11.92 -10.77 4.53
CA ARG A 33 -10.67 -11.28 5.10
C ARG A 33 -10.18 -10.39 6.24
N TYR A 34 -10.22 -9.06 6.08
CA TYR A 34 -9.79 -8.12 7.13
C TYR A 34 -10.71 -8.23 8.35
N PHE A 35 -12.02 -8.31 8.11
CA PHE A 35 -13.01 -8.50 9.14
C PHE A 35 -12.77 -9.81 9.92
N VAL A 36 -12.54 -10.92 9.25
CA VAL A 36 -12.26 -12.23 9.87
C VAL A 36 -10.98 -12.18 10.69
N VAL A 37 -9.88 -11.71 10.10
CA VAL A 37 -8.58 -11.58 10.78
C VAL A 37 -8.68 -10.71 12.05
N THR A 38 -9.48 -9.65 12.03
CA THR A 38 -9.57 -8.71 13.15
C THR A 38 -10.65 -9.03 14.18
N ARG A 39 -11.68 -9.81 13.81
CA ARG A 39 -12.87 -10.05 14.65
C ARG A 39 -13.07 -11.50 15.06
N SER A 40 -12.46 -12.46 14.35
CA SER A 40 -12.56 -13.87 14.72
C SER A 40 -11.99 -14.08 16.13
N PRO A 41 -12.72 -14.77 17.02
CA PRO A 41 -12.22 -15.10 18.35
C PRO A 41 -11.09 -16.14 18.33
N PHE A 42 -10.88 -16.82 17.21
CA PHE A 42 -9.93 -17.94 17.08
C PHE A 42 -8.55 -17.54 16.53
N LEU A 43 -8.46 -16.38 15.85
CA LEU A 43 -7.25 -15.98 15.13
C LEU A 43 -6.32 -15.07 15.95
N GLY A 44 -6.73 -14.63 17.15
CA GLY A 44 -5.89 -13.77 18.00
C GLY A 44 -5.68 -12.33 17.48
N GLY A 45 -6.42 -11.93 16.44
CA GLY A 45 -6.37 -10.57 15.89
C GLY A 45 -5.07 -10.25 15.14
N LEU A 46 -4.85 -8.96 14.87
CA LEU A 46 -3.66 -8.49 14.15
C LEU A 46 -2.34 -8.82 14.86
N ASN A 47 -2.34 -8.92 16.20
CA ASN A 47 -1.12 -9.25 16.93
C ASN A 47 -0.57 -10.63 16.56
N ALA A 48 -1.45 -11.61 16.32
CA ALA A 48 -1.06 -12.95 15.90
C ALA A 48 -0.91 -13.06 14.37
N MET A 49 -1.81 -12.41 13.63
CA MET A 49 -1.95 -12.64 12.19
C MET A 49 -1.13 -11.70 11.30
N ARG A 50 -0.66 -10.55 11.80
CA ARG A 50 -0.06 -9.51 10.94
C ARG A 50 1.06 -10.03 10.06
N ALA A 51 2.00 -10.81 10.60
CA ALA A 51 3.15 -11.28 9.83
C ALA A 51 2.75 -12.21 8.66
N SER A 52 1.77 -13.11 8.85
CA SER A 52 1.30 -13.97 7.76
C SER A 52 0.47 -13.20 6.74
N GLU A 53 -0.37 -12.28 7.21
CA GLU A 53 -1.22 -11.45 6.33
C GLU A 53 -0.40 -10.46 5.51
N VAL A 54 0.68 -9.89 6.06
CA VAL A 54 1.63 -9.05 5.31
C VAL A 54 2.26 -9.86 4.18
N ARG A 55 2.80 -11.05 4.47
CA ARG A 55 3.40 -11.92 3.45
C ARG A 55 2.41 -12.27 2.35
N TYR A 56 1.22 -12.73 2.71
CA TYR A 56 0.13 -13.03 1.77
C TYR A 56 -0.20 -11.83 0.87
N THR A 57 -0.30 -10.65 1.48
CA THR A 57 -0.65 -9.42 0.75
C THR A 57 0.48 -8.96 -0.16
N VAL A 58 1.75 -9.09 0.27
CA VAL A 58 2.92 -8.80 -0.55
C VAL A 58 2.99 -9.72 -1.77
N GLU A 59 2.70 -11.02 -1.61
CA GLU A 59 2.61 -11.96 -2.73
C GLU A 59 1.53 -11.52 -3.73
N ALA A 60 0.34 -11.14 -3.25
CA ALA A 60 -0.74 -10.63 -4.10
C ALA A 60 -0.36 -9.33 -4.84
N ILE A 61 0.34 -8.41 -4.17
CA ILE A 61 0.85 -7.16 -4.77
C ILE A 61 1.85 -7.45 -5.87
N LEU A 62 2.82 -8.33 -5.62
CA LEU A 62 3.86 -8.64 -6.60
C LEU A 62 3.29 -9.33 -7.84
N ALA A 63 2.25 -10.15 -7.68
CA ALA A 63 1.54 -10.76 -8.79
C ALA A 63 0.70 -9.75 -9.60
N ASN A 64 0.02 -8.81 -8.92
CA ASN A 64 -0.89 -7.85 -9.55
C ASN A 64 -0.69 -6.43 -8.98
N PRO A 65 0.40 -5.71 -9.32
CA PRO A 65 0.74 -4.44 -8.68
C PRO A 65 -0.26 -3.31 -8.95
N ASN A 66 -1.03 -3.40 -10.04
CA ASN A 66 -2.11 -2.47 -10.37
C ASN A 66 -3.44 -2.77 -9.65
N ASN A 67 -3.54 -3.84 -8.85
CA ASN A 67 -4.70 -4.11 -8.03
C ASN A 67 -4.65 -3.30 -6.73
N GLU A 68 -5.54 -2.34 -6.55
CA GLU A 68 -5.59 -1.49 -5.35
C GLU A 68 -5.97 -2.26 -4.07
N CYS A 69 -6.71 -3.35 -4.19
CA CYS A 69 -7.27 -4.08 -3.04
C CYS A 69 -6.20 -4.55 -2.03
N PRO A 70 -5.15 -5.29 -2.44
CA PRO A 70 -4.11 -5.72 -1.50
C PRO A 70 -3.31 -4.54 -0.92
N TRP A 71 -3.07 -3.46 -1.67
CA TRP A 71 -2.41 -2.27 -1.10
C TRP A 71 -3.23 -1.63 0.03
N ARG A 72 -4.55 -1.53 -0.15
CA ARG A 72 -5.47 -1.02 0.87
C ARG A 72 -5.56 -1.96 2.08
N TYR A 73 -5.60 -3.26 1.82
CA TYR A 73 -5.58 -4.28 2.86
C TYR A 73 -4.31 -4.20 3.70
N LEU A 74 -3.14 -4.11 3.04
CA LEU A 74 -1.83 -3.99 3.68
C LEU A 74 -1.79 -2.79 4.63
N ARG A 75 -2.25 -1.62 4.18
CA ARG A 75 -2.36 -0.43 5.04
C ARG A 75 -3.30 -0.66 6.23
N GLY A 76 -4.40 -1.38 6.02
CA GLY A 76 -5.36 -1.73 7.06
C GLY A 76 -4.75 -2.54 8.21
N LEU A 77 -3.80 -3.42 7.93
CA LEU A 77 -3.12 -4.25 8.96
C LEU A 77 -2.34 -3.43 10.02
N TYR A 78 -2.13 -2.14 9.76
CA TYR A 78 -1.42 -1.19 10.62
C TYR A 78 -2.27 0.04 10.97
N LYS A 79 -3.61 -0.04 10.83
CA LYS A 79 -4.52 1.11 11.00
C LYS A 79 -4.26 1.95 12.26
N ASP A 80 -3.92 1.29 13.37
CA ASP A 80 -3.69 1.93 14.67
C ASP A 80 -2.20 2.06 15.05
N ASP A 81 -1.28 1.67 14.15
CA ASP A 81 0.18 1.71 14.37
C ASP A 81 0.94 2.06 13.08
N ILE A 82 0.86 3.33 12.69
CA ILE A 82 1.57 3.86 11.53
C ILE A 82 3.10 3.73 11.69
N LYS A 83 3.62 3.78 12.92
CA LYS A 83 5.06 3.62 13.16
C LYS A 83 5.51 2.20 12.82
N ALA A 84 4.71 1.19 13.15
CA ALA A 84 5.00 -0.18 12.72
C ALA A 84 4.98 -0.31 11.19
N LEU A 85 4.02 0.34 10.49
CA LEU A 85 3.99 0.33 9.02
C LEU A 85 5.28 0.90 8.41
N VAL A 86 5.74 2.05 8.92
CA VAL A 86 6.95 2.73 8.44
C VAL A 86 8.22 1.92 8.66
N ASN A 87 8.28 1.19 9.78
CA ASN A 87 9.45 0.41 10.16
C ASN A 87 9.44 -1.03 9.64
N ASP A 88 8.36 -1.47 8.98
CA ASP A 88 8.27 -2.82 8.47
C ASP A 88 9.03 -2.92 7.12
N PRO A 89 10.12 -3.72 7.06
CA PRO A 89 10.96 -3.79 5.89
C PRO A 89 10.25 -4.41 4.68
N GLU A 90 9.26 -5.29 4.88
CA GLU A 90 8.52 -5.91 3.77
C GLU A 90 7.74 -4.87 2.96
N ILE A 91 7.22 -3.83 3.63
CA ILE A 91 6.44 -2.75 3.00
C ILE A 91 7.34 -1.91 2.09
N SER A 92 8.49 -1.48 2.62
CA SER A 92 9.46 -0.72 1.83
C SER A 92 10.04 -1.55 0.67
N SER A 93 10.35 -2.83 0.93
CA SER A 93 10.84 -3.78 -0.05
C SER A 93 9.86 -3.99 -1.21
N VAL A 94 8.57 -4.19 -0.92
CA VAL A 94 7.56 -4.36 -1.97
C VAL A 94 7.36 -3.09 -2.79
N CYS A 95 7.36 -1.91 -2.16
CA CYS A 95 7.33 -0.63 -2.86
C CYS A 95 8.49 -0.52 -3.86
N LEU A 96 9.71 -0.78 -3.40
CA LEU A 96 10.91 -0.68 -4.23
C LEU A 96 10.89 -1.68 -5.39
N LYS A 97 10.54 -2.95 -5.12
CA LYS A 97 10.42 -3.99 -6.14
C LYS A 97 9.44 -3.58 -7.24
N VAL A 98 8.25 -3.11 -6.86
CA VAL A 98 7.22 -2.70 -7.83
C VAL A 98 7.65 -1.46 -8.62
N ILE A 99 8.20 -0.43 -7.97
CA ILE A 99 8.74 0.77 -8.64
C ILE A 99 9.80 0.39 -9.66
N ASN A 100 10.71 -0.53 -9.31
CA ASN A 100 11.79 -0.99 -10.19
C ASN A 100 11.30 -1.71 -11.46
N THR A 101 10.07 -2.23 -11.48
CA THR A 101 9.50 -2.81 -12.71
C THR A 101 9.19 -1.76 -13.78
N LYS A 102 9.14 -0.47 -13.40
CA LYS A 102 8.76 0.66 -14.27
C LYS A 102 7.39 0.50 -14.95
N ASN A 103 6.54 -0.38 -14.44
CA ASN A 103 5.17 -0.56 -14.88
C ASN A 103 4.25 -0.69 -13.66
N ASN A 104 2.98 -0.26 -13.78
CA ASN A 104 1.97 -0.42 -12.72
C ASN A 104 2.38 0.07 -11.31
N TYR A 105 3.30 1.04 -11.23
CA TYR A 105 3.91 1.51 -9.98
C TYR A 105 3.10 2.56 -9.23
N VAL A 106 1.93 2.95 -9.74
CA VAL A 106 1.11 4.04 -9.18
C VAL A 106 0.79 3.82 -7.70
N PHE A 107 0.36 2.62 -7.32
CA PHE A 107 0.03 2.32 -5.91
C PHE A 107 1.28 2.18 -5.03
N ALA A 108 2.39 1.68 -5.57
CA ALA A 108 3.66 1.64 -4.87
C ALA A 108 4.19 3.05 -4.55
N LEU A 109 4.05 3.99 -5.50
CA LEU A 109 4.39 5.40 -5.29
C LEU A 109 3.49 6.05 -4.23
N LYS A 110 2.17 5.77 -4.25
CA LYS A 110 1.24 6.27 -3.22
C LYS A 110 1.62 5.76 -1.84
N MET A 111 1.91 4.46 -1.71
CA MET A 111 2.35 3.87 -0.45
C MET A 111 3.68 4.49 0.00
N LEU A 112 4.68 4.59 -0.88
CA LEU A 112 5.97 5.21 -0.55
C LEU A 112 5.81 6.67 -0.10
N LEU A 113 4.96 7.46 -0.76
CA LEU A 113 4.66 8.82 -0.36
C LEU A 113 4.05 8.87 1.05
N ASP A 114 3.10 7.99 1.35
CA ASP A 114 2.51 7.87 2.69
C ASP A 114 3.60 7.51 3.73
N LEU A 115 4.51 6.57 3.43
CA LEU A 115 5.63 6.22 4.30
C LEU A 115 6.56 7.42 4.58
N LEU A 116 6.93 8.18 3.53
CA LEU A 116 7.78 9.38 3.65
C LEU A 116 7.12 10.44 4.55
N CYS A 117 5.81 10.68 4.36
CA CYS A 117 5.03 11.61 5.18
C CYS A 117 4.99 11.21 6.67
N HIS A 118 5.26 9.94 6.97
CA HIS A 118 5.29 9.39 8.32
C HIS A 118 6.70 9.11 8.85
N GLY A 119 7.73 9.63 8.19
CA GLY A 119 9.11 9.65 8.68
C GLY A 119 10.01 8.54 8.15
N PHE A 120 9.56 7.78 7.15
CA PHE A 120 10.42 6.82 6.44
C PHE A 120 11.65 7.52 5.86
N GLN A 121 12.83 6.94 6.08
CA GLN A 121 14.10 7.45 5.56
C GLN A 121 14.53 6.61 4.36
N PRO A 122 14.31 7.10 3.11
CA PRO A 122 14.62 6.33 1.91
C PRO A 122 16.14 6.22 1.72
N CYS A 123 16.61 5.02 1.38
CA CYS A 123 17.98 4.86 0.91
C CYS A 123 18.16 5.44 -0.51
N ARG A 124 19.40 5.54 -0.97
CA ARG A 124 19.73 6.05 -2.31
C ARG A 124 18.99 5.30 -3.43
N GLU A 125 18.81 3.99 -3.27
CA GLU A 125 18.15 3.15 -4.27
C GLU A 125 16.72 3.62 -4.56
N PHE A 126 15.92 3.96 -3.54
CA PHE A 126 14.58 4.51 -3.75
C PHE A 126 14.59 5.78 -4.60
N ARG A 127 15.54 6.67 -4.33
CA ARG A 127 15.67 7.93 -5.07
C ARG A 127 16.01 7.64 -6.53
N ASP A 128 16.99 6.78 -6.78
CA ASP A 128 17.42 6.41 -8.12
C ASP A 128 16.28 5.73 -8.90
N SER A 129 15.52 4.83 -8.26
CA SER A 129 14.36 4.16 -8.83
C SER A 129 13.22 5.12 -9.20
N VAL A 130 12.89 6.07 -8.32
CA VAL A 130 11.84 7.07 -8.59
C VAL A 130 12.28 8.04 -9.69
N VAL A 131 13.53 8.51 -9.68
CA VAL A 131 14.09 9.35 -10.75
C VAL A 131 14.01 8.65 -12.10
N ALA A 132 14.24 7.34 -12.15
CA ALA A 132 14.18 6.54 -13.37
C ALA A 132 12.77 6.37 -13.97
N LEU A 133 11.71 6.80 -13.28
CA LEU A 133 10.32 6.79 -13.77
C LEU A 133 9.94 8.05 -14.55
N ARG A 134 10.78 9.08 -14.54
CA ARG A 134 10.47 10.35 -15.21
C ARG A 134 10.38 10.16 -16.72
N THR A 135 9.41 10.85 -17.32
CA THR A 135 9.17 10.88 -18.76
C THR A 135 9.68 12.14 -19.45
N SER A 136 10.02 13.20 -18.71
CA SER A 136 10.62 14.44 -19.25
C SER A 136 11.85 14.90 -18.46
N ASP A 137 12.91 15.24 -19.19
CA ASP A 137 14.19 15.75 -18.67
C ASP A 137 14.18 17.27 -18.38
N THR A 138 13.07 17.96 -18.66
CA THR A 138 13.04 19.43 -18.77
C THR A 138 12.93 20.18 -17.45
N ASP A 139 12.44 19.55 -16.38
CA ASP A 139 12.34 20.19 -15.05
C ASP A 139 13.31 19.54 -14.06
N PRO A 140 14.02 20.30 -13.20
CA PRO A 140 14.80 19.69 -12.13
C PRO A 140 13.85 18.96 -11.18
N LEU A 141 14.18 17.72 -10.81
CA LEU A 141 13.42 17.01 -9.79
C LEU A 141 13.59 17.76 -8.47
N ASP A 142 12.49 17.91 -7.73
CA ASP A 142 12.58 18.45 -6.38
C ASP A 142 13.57 17.61 -5.55
N PRO A 143 14.51 18.23 -4.82
CA PRO A 143 15.41 17.50 -3.92
C PRO A 143 14.64 16.67 -2.88
N ASP A 144 13.43 17.08 -2.51
CA ASP A 144 12.51 16.30 -1.70
C ASP A 144 11.86 15.17 -2.51
N LEU A 145 12.12 13.93 -2.09
CA LEU A 145 11.59 12.74 -2.77
C LEU A 145 10.05 12.68 -2.73
N SER A 146 9.41 13.22 -1.70
CA SER A 146 7.95 13.25 -1.58
C SER A 146 7.34 14.17 -2.64
N MET A 147 7.95 15.34 -2.85
CA MET A 147 7.52 16.29 -3.88
C MET A 147 7.75 15.72 -5.29
N ALA A 148 8.89 15.09 -5.52
CA ALA A 148 9.18 14.35 -6.75
C ALA A 148 8.13 13.27 -7.08
N ILE A 149 7.69 12.51 -6.08
CA ILE A 149 6.65 11.50 -6.26
C ILE A 149 5.31 12.15 -6.61
N CYS A 150 4.94 13.28 -5.99
CA CYS A 150 3.73 14.01 -6.37
C CYS A 150 3.76 14.47 -7.84
N ASP A 151 4.91 14.96 -8.32
CA ASP A 151 5.06 15.36 -9.73
C ASP A 151 4.86 14.18 -10.69
N ILE A 152 5.42 13.02 -10.37
CA ILE A 152 5.22 11.81 -11.19
C ILE A 152 3.75 11.40 -11.17
N LEU A 153 3.13 11.36 -9.98
CA LEU A 153 1.72 10.96 -9.79
C LEU A 153 0.73 11.90 -10.50
N GLU A 154 1.03 13.20 -10.58
CA GLU A 154 0.24 14.16 -11.36
C GLU A 154 0.08 13.71 -12.82
N HIS A 155 1.13 13.16 -13.41
CA HIS A 155 1.15 12.73 -14.80
C HIS A 155 0.56 11.32 -14.99
N VAL A 156 0.90 10.37 -14.12
CA VAL A 156 0.52 8.96 -14.29
C VAL A 156 -0.85 8.59 -13.70
N ASP A 157 -1.40 9.42 -12.81
CA ASP A 157 -2.77 9.31 -12.25
C ASP A 157 -3.56 10.57 -12.59
N SER A 158 -3.71 10.83 -13.89
CA SER A 158 -4.25 12.07 -14.46
C SER A 158 -5.66 12.44 -13.98
N LEU A 159 -6.50 11.44 -13.68
CA LEU A 159 -7.82 11.65 -13.07
C LEU A 159 -7.73 12.35 -11.70
N ARG A 160 -6.59 12.21 -11.01
CA ARG A 160 -6.31 12.82 -9.70
C ARG A 160 -5.19 13.87 -9.78
N ALA A 161 -4.85 14.39 -10.96
CA ALA A 161 -3.80 15.40 -11.13
C ALA A 161 -3.95 16.59 -10.16
N SER A 162 -5.16 17.18 -10.08
CA SER A 162 -5.44 18.28 -9.15
C SER A 162 -5.23 17.93 -7.68
N TYR A 163 -5.46 16.66 -7.31
CA TYR A 163 -5.18 16.17 -5.95
C TYR A 163 -3.67 16.10 -5.69
N TRP A 164 -2.87 15.65 -6.65
CA TRP A 164 -1.41 15.57 -6.51
C TRP A 164 -0.76 16.95 -6.45
N ILE A 165 -1.24 17.91 -7.25
CA ILE A 165 -0.83 19.33 -7.16
C ILE A 165 -1.16 19.88 -5.77
N TRP A 166 -2.38 19.67 -5.28
CA TRP A 166 -2.78 20.09 -3.93
C TRP A 166 -1.91 19.43 -2.85
N ARG A 167 -1.62 18.13 -3.00
CA ARG A 167 -0.83 17.36 -2.04
C ARG A 167 0.61 17.87 -1.98
N LYS A 168 1.25 18.15 -3.12
CA LYS A 168 2.57 18.76 -3.21
C LYS A 168 2.64 20.09 -2.47
N ASN A 169 1.67 20.98 -2.73
CA ASN A 169 1.59 22.30 -2.08
C ASN A 169 1.44 22.18 -0.56
N LYS A 170 0.69 21.19 -0.07
CA LYS A 170 0.55 20.92 1.37
C LYS A 170 1.85 20.43 2.02
N LEU A 171 2.67 19.66 1.31
CA LEU A 171 3.97 19.20 1.81
C LEU A 171 4.96 20.36 1.93
N SER A 172 5.01 21.23 0.91
CA SER A 172 5.85 22.44 0.95
C SER A 172 5.50 23.36 2.14
N ALA A 173 4.20 23.59 2.38
CA ALA A 173 3.75 24.40 3.52
C ALA A 173 4.05 23.79 4.90
N ALA A 174 4.29 22.49 4.99
CA ALA A 174 4.65 21.82 6.25
C ALA A 174 6.18 21.78 6.50
N ALA A 175 6.99 22.12 5.49
CA ALA A 175 8.45 22.17 5.57
C ALA A 175 9.00 23.56 5.96
N VAL A 176 8.13 24.58 6.01
CA VAL A 176 8.40 25.97 6.45
C VAL A 176 7.96 26.15 7.89
#